data_AF-A0A960FTQ3-F1
#
_entry.id   AF-A0A960FTQ3-F1
#
_cell.length_a   1.000
_cell.length_b   1.000
_cell.length_c   1.000
_cell.angle_alpha   90.00
_cell.angle_beta   90.00
_cell.angle_gamma   90.00
#
_symmetry.space_group_name_H-M   'P 1'
#
loop_
_entity.id
_entity.type
_entity.pdbx_description
1 polymer ?
#
loop_
_entity_poly.entity_id
_entity_poly.type
_entity_poly.pdbx_seq_one_letter_code
_entity_poly.pdbx_strand_id
1 'polypeptide(L)' 'MKYEKVQTMSLAEFADRRVEGELSGILSQLNGGTFMECHKLIAAETGIWIEDLVPVFQKLDAALATRPLPEKLR' A
#
# COMPACT_ATOMS: atom_id res chain seq x y z
N MET A 1 2.36 -15.77 15.55
CA MET A 1 1.60 -15.22 14.40
C MET A 1 1.52 -16.30 13.34
N LYS A 2 0.31 -16.75 12.98
CA LYS A 2 0.12 -17.63 11.82
C LYS A 2 0.21 -16.72 10.60
N TYR A 3 1.19 -16.95 9.73
CA TYR A 3 1.25 -16.26 8.44
C TYR A 3 0.12 -16.83 7.58
N GLU A 4 -1.05 -16.19 7.58
CA GLU A 4 -2.05 -16.46 6.56
C GLU A 4 -1.40 -16.21 5.19
N LYS A 5 -1.59 -17.16 4.27
CA LYS A 5 -1.02 -17.07 2.93
C LYS A 5 -1.65 -15.88 2.22
N VAL A 6 -0.86 -14.83 2.01
CA VAL A 6 -1.25 -13.69 1.19
C VAL A 6 -1.41 -14.15 -0.25
N GLN A 7 -2.54 -13.83 -0.88
CA GLN A 7 -2.82 -14.08 -2.27
C GLN A 7 -2.13 -13.00 -3.12
N THR A 8 -1.09 -13.42 -3.84
CA THR A 8 -0.38 -12.58 -4.80
C THR A 8 -1.12 -12.54 -6.14
N MET A 9 -1.29 -11.35 -6.74
CA MET A 9 -1.88 -11.17 -8.06
C MET A 9 -1.33 -9.93 -8.78
N SER A 10 -1.61 -9.81 -10.07
CA SER A 10 -1.38 -8.61 -10.87
C SER A 10 -2.48 -7.56 -10.65
N LEU A 11 -2.20 -6.33 -11.07
CA LEU A 11 -3.18 -5.24 -11.02
C LEU A 11 -4.36 -5.51 -11.97
N ALA A 12 -4.11 -6.15 -13.11
CA ALA A 12 -5.16 -6.53 -14.06
C ALA A 12 -6.12 -7.55 -13.43
N GLU A 13 -5.59 -8.60 -12.79
CA GLU A 13 -6.42 -9.60 -12.09
C GLU A 13 -7.21 -9.00 -10.93
N PHE A 14 -6.64 -8.02 -10.23
CA PHE A 14 -7.34 -7.30 -9.17
C PHE A 14 -8.47 -6.42 -9.73
N ALA A 15 -8.26 -5.74 -10.86
CA ALA A 15 -9.26 -4.86 -11.48
C ALA A 15 -10.49 -5.62 -11.98
N ASP A 16 -10.31 -6.85 -12.45
CA ASP A 16 -11.40 -7.73 -12.90
C ASP A 16 -12.18 -8.37 -11.74
N ARG A 17 -11.66 -8.30 -10.51
CA ARG A 17 -12.41 -8.73 -9.33
C ARG A 17 -13.41 -7.67 -8.90
N ARG A 18 -14.65 -8.10 -8.65
CA ARG A 18 -15.56 -7.35 -7.78
C ARG A 18 -15.01 -7.41 -6.35
N VAL A 19 -14.42 -6.32 -5.89
CA VAL A 19 -14.00 -6.17 -4.50
C VAL A 19 -15.24 -5.88 -3.67
N GLU A 20 -15.79 -6.90 -3.04
CA GLU A 20 -16.83 -6.76 -2.02
C GLU A 20 -16.16 -6.69 -0.65
N GLY A 21 -15.94 -5.47 -0.14
CA GLY A 21 -15.32 -5.24 1.16
C GLY A 21 -15.20 -3.76 1.47
N GLU A 22 -15.57 -3.38 2.69
CA GLU A 22 -15.49 -2.00 3.17
C GLU A 22 -14.04 -1.69 3.60
N LEU A 23 -13.29 -0.98 2.76
CA LEU A 23 -11.93 -0.50 3.09
C LEU A 23 -11.91 0.59 4.19
N SER A 24 -13.08 0.98 4.72
CA SER A 24 -13.22 2.17 5.58
C SER A 24 -12.43 2.06 6.90
N GLY A 25 -12.28 0.85 7.44
CA GLY A 25 -11.51 0.61 8.66
C GLY A 25 -10.00 0.83 8.49
N ILE A 26 -9.43 0.41 7.36
CA ILE A 26 -7.99 0.49 7.08
C ILE A 26 -7.54 1.93 6.85
N LEU A 27 -8.37 2.73 6.16
CA LEU A 27 -8.04 4.14 5.87
C LEU A 27 -7.74 4.95 7.14
N SER A 28 -8.41 4.63 8.26
CA SER A 28 -8.17 5.29 9.54
C SER A 28 -6.81 4.97 10.17
N GLN A 29 -6.21 3.83 9.82
CA GLN A 29 -4.89 3.40 10.27
C GLN A 29 -3.75 3.99 9.41
N LEU A 30 -4.08 4.49 8.22
CA LEU A 30 -3.15 5.12 7.28
C LEU A 30 -2.96 6.62 7.58
N ASN A 31 -2.45 6.95 8.78
CA ASN A 31 -2.21 8.34 9.20
C ASN A 31 -0.77 8.84 8.96
N GLY A 32 0.03 8.13 8.15
CA GLY A 32 1.40 8.51 7.79
C GLY A 32 2.27 7.31 7.43
N GLY A 33 3.49 7.58 6.95
CA GLY A 33 4.47 6.55 6.55
C GLY A 33 4.69 6.49 5.04
N THR A 34 5.24 5.37 4.60
CA THR A 34 5.58 5.08 3.19
C THR A 34 4.43 4.39 2.46
N PHE A 35 4.37 4.52 1.15
CA PHE A 35 3.45 3.80 0.28
C PHE A 35 3.65 2.28 0.40
N MET A 36 4.90 1.81 0.58
CA MET A 36 5.17 0.39 0.84
C MET A 36 4.64 -0.10 2.20
N GLU A 37 4.67 0.72 3.25
CA GLU A 37 4.06 0.37 4.54
C GLU A 37 2.54 0.26 4.42
N CYS A 38 1.91 1.21 3.74
CA CYS A 38 0.48 1.16 3.42
C CYS A 38 0.12 -0.15 2.69
N HIS A 39 0.90 -0.52 1.67
CA HIS A 39 0.67 -1.75 0.91
C HIS A 39 0.77 -3.01 1.79
N LYS A 40 1.73 -3.07 2.72
CA LYS A 40 1.85 -4.18 3.68
C LYS A 40 0.67 -4.27 4.64
N LEU A 41 0.17 -3.13 5.13
CA LEU A 41 -0.98 -3.10 6.02
C LEU A 41 -2.26 -3.56 5.30
N ILE A 42 -2.49 -3.05 4.08
CA ILE A 42 -3.61 -3.50 3.24
C ILE A 42 -3.51 -5.00 2.96
N ALA A 43 -2.33 -5.51 2.65
CA ALA A 43 -2.15 -6.95 2.39
C ALA A 43 -2.34 -7.82 3.64
N ALA A 44 -1.95 -7.33 4.81
CA ALA A 44 -2.18 -8.02 6.08
C ALA A 44 -3.68 -8.10 6.41
N GLU A 45 -4.46 -7.08 6.09
CA GLU A 45 -5.90 -7.03 6.38
C GLU A 45 -6.75 -7.73 5.31
N THR A 46 -6.44 -7.51 4.04
CA THR A 46 -7.22 -8.02 2.91
C THR A 46 -6.77 -9.41 2.44
N GLY A 47 -5.55 -9.81 2.83
CA GLY A 47 -4.90 -11.01 2.32
C GLY A 47 -4.49 -10.90 0.85
N ILE A 48 -4.51 -9.71 0.23
CA ILE A 48 -4.21 -9.49 -1.18
C ILE A 48 -2.90 -8.71 -1.33
N TRP A 49 -2.00 -9.20 -2.18
CA TRP A 49 -0.78 -8.50 -2.57
C TRP A 49 -0.73 -8.29 -4.07
N ILE A 50 -0.56 -7.04 -4.49
CA ILE A 50 -0.50 -6.69 -5.92
C ILE A 50 0.94 -6.42 -6.30
N GLU A 51 1.58 -7.34 -7.02
CA GLU A 51 3.02 -7.27 -7.36
C GLU A 51 3.36 -6.02 -8.18
N ASP A 52 2.48 -5.65 -9.10
CA ASP A 52 2.68 -4.51 -10.00
C ASP A 52 2.80 -3.18 -9.25
N LEU A 53 2.23 -3.08 -8.04
CA LEU A 53 2.30 -1.87 -7.23
C LEU A 53 3.63 -1.71 -6.50
N VAL A 54 4.39 -2.79 -6.28
CA VAL A 54 5.66 -2.76 -5.55
C VAL A 54 6.67 -1.78 -6.16
N PRO A 55 7.03 -1.87 -7.46
CA PRO A 55 7.97 -0.92 -8.06
C PRO A 55 7.41 0.51 -8.14
N VAL A 56 6.09 0.67 -8.19
CA VAL A 56 5.44 2.01 -8.20
C VAL A 56 5.60 2.65 -6.82
N PHE A 57 5.26 1.94 -5.76
CA PHE A 57 5.32 2.44 -4.39
C PHE A 57 6.75 2.68 -3.94
N GLN A 58 7.72 1.84 -4.32
CA GLN A 58 9.13 2.12 -4.07
C GLN A 58 9.60 3.43 -4.71
N LYS A 59 9.14 3.75 -5.93
CA LYS A 59 9.46 5.04 -6.58
C LYS A 59 8.83 6.22 -5.86
N LEU A 60 7.58 6.07 -5.42
CA LEU A 60 6.88 7.11 -4.65
C LEU A 60 7.52 7.33 -3.28
N ASP A 61 7.98 6.27 -2.63
CA ASP A 61 8.72 6.34 -1.36
C ASP A 61 10.06 7.06 -1.53
N ALA A 62 10.79 6.75 -2.60
CA ALA A 62 12.00 7.48 -2.93
C ALA A 62 11.72 8.97 -3.15
N ALA A 63 10.68 9.30 -3.92
CA ALA A 63 10.28 10.69 -4.16
C ALA A 63 9.86 11.42 -2.88
N LEU A 64 9.18 10.72 -1.95
CA LEU A 64 8.78 11.24 -0.65
C LEU A 64 10.02 11.53 0.22
N ALA A 65 10.99 10.62 0.24
CA ALA A 65 12.23 10.77 1.00
C ALA A 65 13.15 11.88 0.46
N THR A 66 13.13 12.12 -0.86
CA THR A 66 13.94 13.17 -1.50
C THR A 66 13.21 14.50 -1.62
N ARG A 67 12.02 14.62 -1.04
CA ARG A 67 11.22 15.85 -1.16
C ARG A 67 11.95 16.99 -0.43
N PRO A 68 12.10 18.16 -1.05
CA PRO A 68 12.76 19.29 -0.39
C PRO A 68 12.00 19.66 0.88
N LEU A 69 12.75 19.99 1.94
CA LEU A 69 12.15 20.49 3.16
C LEU A 69 11.31 21.74 2.84
N PRO A 70 10.10 21.88 3.44
CA PRO A 70 9.33 23.10 3.34
C PRO A 70 10.19 24.32 3.67
N GLU A 71 10.05 25.43 2.96
CA GLU A 71 10.83 26.66 3.22
C GLU A 71 10.76 27.13 4.68
N LYS A 72 9.68 26.81 5.39
CA LYS A 72 9.50 27.13 6.81
C LYS A 72 10.39 26.31 7.76
N LEU A 73 11.07 25.28 7.25
CA LEU A 73 11.96 24.37 7.98
C LEU A 73 13.41 24.43 7.45
N ARG A 74 13.71 25.40 6.58
CA ARG A 74 15.03 25.64 5.98
C ARG A 74 15.69 26.86 6.61
#